data_AF-A0AB73KAZ3-F1
#
_entry.id   AF-A0AB73KAZ3-F1
#
_cell.length_a   1.000
_cell.length_b   1.000
_cell.length_c   1.000
_cell.angle_alpha   90.00
_cell.angle_beta   90.00
_cell.angle_gamma   90.00
#
_symmetry.space_group_name_H-M   'P 1'
#
loop_
_entity.id
_entity.type
_entity.pdbx_description
1 polymer ?
#
loop_
_entity_poly.entity_id
_entity_poly.type
_entity_poly.pdbx_seq_one_letter_code
_entity_poly.pdbx_strand_id
1 'polypeptide(L)'
;MSDVPEAAIARTGPQEPTPRGAGAGTVPGPRTAVLGESRSADGSTLPAAGGPYDLPYPAPYRPAYRSMPEDERSALWRQRLHEAEAGLTSFLAARGDHLHLTDWFALQAELFADLPDARDTDSAAWQRVFFRGQALMERFLVTRYGEESLAGWAGANAEVHRTVEPDHGRGAADPIHRIARQAELYGSDYEFDSDAPESPDHAALTITHCAIWDYRERARRSGVRLTLASPCTYCTEALSANIRAKGYRPSHRLRSGPTGHGCRWEADAPVGDVTLPVNAREA
;
A
#
# COMPACT_ATOMS: atom_id res chain seq x y z
N MET A 1 25.38 -16.04 55.48
CA MET A 1 26.22 -16.80 54.54
C MET A 1 25.60 -18.19 54.43
N SER A 2 24.82 -18.40 53.38
CA SER A 2 24.17 -19.66 53.05
C SER A 2 24.20 -19.81 51.53
N ASP A 3 25.05 -20.73 51.07
CA ASP A 3 25.05 -21.28 49.72
C ASP A 3 23.97 -22.35 49.56
N VAL A 4 23.60 -22.63 48.30
CA VAL A 4 22.97 -23.85 47.68
C VAL A 4 21.99 -23.40 46.55
N PRO A 5 21.88 -24.08 45.38
CA PRO A 5 22.75 -23.84 44.22
C PRO A 5 22.00 -23.75 42.88
N GLU A 6 22.77 -23.59 41.82
CA GLU A 6 22.43 -23.58 40.39
C GLU A 6 21.75 -24.88 39.92
N ALA A 7 20.58 -24.76 39.27
CA ALA A 7 19.85 -25.89 38.68
C ALA A 7 19.83 -25.80 37.16
N ALA A 8 20.51 -26.77 36.54
CA ALA A 8 20.54 -27.05 35.11
C ALA A 8 19.15 -27.44 34.58
N ILE A 9 18.78 -26.89 33.42
CA ILE A 9 17.57 -27.29 32.68
C ILE A 9 17.97 -28.22 31.55
N ALA A 10 17.51 -29.46 31.67
CA ALA A 10 17.71 -30.56 30.74
C ALA A 10 16.97 -30.32 29.41
N ARG A 11 17.63 -30.74 28.32
CA ARG A 11 17.07 -30.84 26.96
C ARG A 11 16.25 -32.12 26.84
N THR A 12 14.99 -31.98 26.46
CA THR A 12 14.13 -33.10 26.00
C THR A 12 13.47 -32.71 24.69
N GLY A 13 13.84 -33.41 23.61
CA GLY A 13 13.09 -33.40 22.36
C GLY A 13 12.02 -34.50 22.36
N PRO A 14 11.00 -34.37 21.50
CA PRO A 14 10.28 -35.53 20.97
C PRO A 14 10.24 -35.48 19.43
N GLN A 15 10.81 -36.46 18.71
CA GLN A 15 10.26 -37.78 18.37
C GLN A 15 9.27 -37.72 17.19
N GLU A 16 9.76 -38.10 16.00
CA GLU A 16 8.98 -38.32 14.77
C GLU A 16 8.03 -39.53 14.89
N PRO A 17 6.92 -39.52 14.12
CA PRO A 17 6.30 -40.75 13.67
C PRO A 17 6.23 -40.85 12.12
N THR A 18 6.71 -41.96 11.58
CA THR A 18 6.52 -42.42 10.19
C THR A 18 5.30 -43.36 10.05
N PRO A 19 4.82 -43.65 8.81
CA PRO A 19 3.40 -43.54 8.44
C PRO A 19 2.66 -44.89 8.33
N ARG A 20 1.32 -44.83 8.32
CA ARG A 20 0.47 -45.87 7.73
C ARG A 20 -0.81 -45.31 7.11
N GLY A 21 -1.07 -45.73 5.87
CA GLY A 21 -2.37 -46.28 5.49
C GLY A 21 -3.33 -45.36 4.73
N ALA A 22 -3.37 -45.56 3.41
CA ALA A 22 -4.30 -44.97 2.45
C ALA A 22 -5.80 -45.16 2.81
N GLY A 23 -6.56 -44.09 2.60
CA GLY A 23 -8.01 -44.11 2.45
C GLY A 23 -8.40 -43.12 1.36
N ALA A 24 -8.78 -43.65 0.20
CA ALA A 24 -9.25 -42.88 -0.95
C ALA A 24 -10.59 -42.21 -0.61
N GLY A 25 -10.58 -40.88 -0.54
CA GLY A 25 -11.78 -40.05 -0.43
C GLY A 25 -11.60 -38.83 -1.30
N THR A 26 -12.22 -38.85 -2.48
CA THR A 26 -12.24 -37.75 -3.44
C THR A 26 -12.83 -36.49 -2.80
N VAL A 27 -11.99 -35.52 -2.47
CA VAL A 27 -12.43 -34.19 -2.04
C VAL A 27 -12.87 -33.42 -3.29
N PRO A 28 -14.12 -32.91 -3.37
CA PRO A 28 -14.54 -32.10 -4.50
C PRO A 28 -13.77 -30.78 -4.46
N GLY A 29 -13.00 -30.49 -5.51
CA GLY A 29 -12.37 -29.18 -5.70
C GLY A 29 -13.43 -28.07 -5.76
N PRO A 30 -13.06 -26.82 -5.45
CA PRO A 30 -13.98 -25.69 -5.54
C PRO A 30 -14.52 -25.58 -6.97
N ARG A 31 -15.83 -25.76 -7.10
CA ARG A 31 -16.57 -25.61 -8.35
C ARG A 31 -16.53 -24.14 -8.75
N THR A 32 -15.82 -23.84 -9.83
CA THR A 32 -15.92 -22.56 -10.54
C THR A 32 -17.37 -22.41 -11.01
N ALA A 33 -18.13 -21.51 -10.39
CA ALA A 33 -19.42 -21.10 -10.89
C ALA A 33 -19.21 -20.29 -12.17
N VAL A 34 -19.51 -20.90 -13.32
CA VAL A 34 -19.67 -20.20 -14.59
C VAL A 34 -21.01 -19.49 -14.52
N LEU A 35 -21.01 -18.18 -14.25
CA LEU A 35 -22.20 -17.36 -14.37
C LEU A 35 -22.55 -17.21 -15.85
N GLY A 36 -23.75 -17.68 -16.19
CA GLY A 36 -24.29 -17.69 -17.54
C GLY A 36 -24.50 -16.30 -18.12
N GLU A 37 -24.42 -16.26 -19.44
CA GLU A 37 -24.75 -15.12 -20.29
C GLU A 37 -26.15 -14.59 -19.95
N SER A 38 -26.21 -13.32 -19.55
CA SER A 38 -27.45 -12.60 -19.43
C SER A 38 -27.93 -12.23 -20.83
N ARG A 39 -28.91 -12.98 -21.35
CA ARG A 39 -29.72 -12.57 -22.49
C ARG A 39 -30.67 -11.47 -22.03
N SER A 40 -30.65 -10.33 -22.71
CA SER A 40 -31.72 -9.34 -22.59
C SER A 40 -33.02 -9.92 -23.14
N ALA A 41 -34.10 -9.81 -22.37
CA ALA A 41 -35.46 -9.84 -22.87
C ALA A 41 -35.67 -8.59 -23.74
N ASP A 42 -36.56 -8.68 -24.73
CA ASP A 42 -36.93 -7.59 -25.65
C ASP A 42 -36.02 -7.53 -26.89
N GLY A 43 -36.14 -8.55 -27.75
CA GLY A 43 -35.50 -8.64 -29.06
C GLY A 43 -35.93 -7.56 -30.06
N SER A 44 -35.57 -6.30 -29.82
CA SER A 44 -35.77 -5.19 -30.73
C SER A 44 -34.44 -4.53 -31.08
N THR A 45 -34.09 -4.56 -32.36
CA THR A 45 -32.91 -3.89 -32.90
C THR A 45 -33.34 -2.49 -33.35
N LEU A 46 -32.87 -1.44 -32.70
CA LEU A 46 -32.99 -0.08 -33.21
C LEU A 46 -31.73 0.26 -34.01
N PRO A 47 -31.83 0.70 -35.28
CA PRO A 47 -30.65 1.10 -36.04
C PRO A 47 -30.17 2.46 -35.51
N ALA A 48 -28.91 2.50 -35.06
CA ALA A 48 -28.24 3.75 -34.79
C ALA A 48 -28.08 4.53 -36.10
N ALA A 49 -28.55 5.78 -36.11
CA ALA A 49 -28.29 6.73 -37.18
C ALA A 49 -26.79 7.12 -37.15
N GLY A 50 -25.94 6.34 -37.80
CA GLY A 50 -24.52 6.63 -37.98
C GLY A 50 -24.29 7.45 -39.25
N GLY A 51 -23.93 8.72 -39.09
CA GLY A 51 -23.28 9.48 -40.15
C GLY A 51 -21.83 9.04 -40.35
N PRO A 52 -21.21 9.27 -41.52
CA PRO A 52 -19.90 8.70 -41.89
C PRO A 52 -18.69 9.29 -41.14
N TYR A 53 -18.89 9.99 -40.02
CA TYR A 53 -17.82 10.62 -39.23
C TYR A 53 -17.90 10.37 -37.71
N ASP A 54 -18.75 9.45 -37.24
CA ASP A 54 -18.69 8.99 -35.84
C ASP A 54 -17.76 7.79 -35.71
N LEU A 55 -16.46 8.06 -35.65
CA LEU A 55 -15.53 7.10 -35.05
C LEU A 55 -15.74 7.16 -33.53
N PRO A 56 -16.06 6.04 -32.86
CA PRO A 56 -16.14 6.04 -31.41
C PRO A 56 -14.77 6.43 -30.86
N TYR A 57 -14.71 7.58 -30.20
CA TYR A 57 -13.56 7.97 -29.38
C TYR A 57 -13.28 6.79 -28.45
N PRO A 58 -12.06 6.20 -28.45
CA PRO A 58 -11.80 5.08 -27.56
C PRO A 58 -12.04 5.58 -26.14
N ALA A 59 -12.88 4.86 -25.38
CA ALA A 59 -13.05 5.11 -23.96
C ALA A 59 -11.65 5.23 -23.35
N PRO A 60 -11.38 6.25 -22.52
CA PRO A 60 -10.04 6.43 -21.94
C PRO A 60 -9.63 5.12 -21.29
N TYR A 61 -8.52 4.57 -21.77
CA TYR A 61 -7.95 3.32 -21.28
C TYR A 61 -7.71 3.48 -19.77
N ARG A 62 -8.53 2.79 -18.96
CA ARG A 62 -8.37 2.74 -17.51
C ARG A 62 -7.63 1.45 -17.18
N PRO A 63 -6.32 1.48 -16.93
CA PRO A 63 -5.62 0.29 -16.47
C PRO A 63 -6.11 -0.02 -15.05
N ALA A 64 -7.07 -0.94 -14.96
CA ALA A 64 -7.29 -1.65 -13.71
C ALA A 64 -6.11 -2.60 -13.55
N TYR A 65 -5.16 -2.28 -12.66
CA TYR A 65 -4.01 -3.15 -12.31
C TYR A 65 -4.41 -4.53 -11.73
N ARG A 66 -5.65 -5.01 -11.91
CA ARG A 66 -6.30 -6.21 -11.33
C ARG A 66 -5.57 -7.54 -11.55
N SER A 67 -4.40 -7.52 -12.17
CA SER A 67 -3.52 -8.67 -12.36
C SER A 67 -2.07 -8.19 -12.45
N MET A 68 -1.49 -7.73 -11.34
CA MET A 68 -0.06 -7.41 -11.28
C MET A 68 0.78 -8.70 -11.37
N PRO A 69 1.72 -8.84 -12.33
CA PRO A 69 2.64 -9.96 -12.42
C PRO A 69 3.45 -10.19 -11.13
N GLU A 70 3.81 -11.43 -10.85
CA GLU A 70 4.44 -11.81 -9.58
C GLU A 70 5.84 -11.20 -9.37
N ASP A 71 6.59 -11.05 -10.46
CA ASP A 71 7.87 -10.35 -10.49
C ASP A 71 7.71 -8.85 -10.22
N GLU A 72 6.68 -8.21 -10.81
CA GLU A 72 6.31 -6.82 -10.52
C GLU A 72 5.88 -6.66 -9.05
N ARG A 73 5.06 -7.58 -8.52
CA ARG A 73 4.64 -7.57 -7.10
C ARG A 73 5.85 -7.67 -6.17
N SER A 74 6.75 -8.61 -6.44
CA SER A 74 7.98 -8.78 -5.67
C SER A 74 8.87 -7.53 -5.73
N ALA A 75 9.05 -6.96 -6.91
CA ALA A 75 9.80 -5.72 -7.09
C ALA A 75 9.18 -4.56 -6.33
N LEU A 76 7.85 -4.44 -6.35
CA LEU A 76 7.14 -3.38 -5.64
C LEU A 76 7.24 -3.56 -4.12
N TRP A 77 7.19 -4.78 -3.58
CA TRP A 77 7.45 -5.02 -2.16
C TRP A 77 8.86 -4.61 -1.74
N ARG A 78 9.87 -4.94 -2.56
CA ARG A 78 11.26 -4.50 -2.33
C ARG A 78 11.38 -2.98 -2.34
N GLN A 79 10.80 -2.33 -3.34
CA GLN A 79 10.78 -0.87 -3.42
C GLN A 79 10.11 -0.26 -2.20
N ARG A 80 8.96 -0.80 -1.76
CA ARG A 80 8.24 -0.34 -0.57
C ARG A 80 9.05 -0.49 0.72
N LEU A 81 9.79 -1.58 0.87
CA LEU A 81 10.70 -1.77 2.01
C LEU A 81 11.83 -0.74 1.99
N HIS A 82 12.44 -0.53 0.82
CA HIS A 82 13.49 0.47 0.64
C HIS A 82 13.00 1.89 0.91
N GLU A 83 11.85 2.30 0.34
CA GLU A 83 11.22 3.60 0.60
C GLU A 83 11.05 3.85 2.10
N ALA A 84 10.57 2.85 2.84
CA ALA A 84 10.28 2.97 4.25
C ALA A 84 11.54 3.02 5.12
N GLU A 85 12.52 2.16 4.84
CA GLU A 85 13.78 2.10 5.58
C GLU A 85 14.64 3.34 5.28
N ALA A 86 14.84 3.69 4.02
CA ALA A 86 15.67 4.84 3.65
C ALA A 86 15.07 6.16 4.14
N GLY A 87 13.74 6.28 4.12
CA GLY A 87 13.07 7.46 4.67
C GLY A 87 13.09 7.47 6.20
N LEU A 88 13.08 6.31 6.88
CA LEU A 88 13.34 6.24 8.33
C LEU A 88 14.75 6.72 8.64
N THR A 89 15.75 6.21 7.92
CA THR A 89 17.15 6.61 8.05
C THR A 89 17.32 8.12 7.86
N SER A 90 16.69 8.68 6.83
CA SER A 90 16.73 10.12 6.54
C SER A 90 16.04 10.95 7.64
N PHE A 91 14.87 10.52 8.10
CA PHE A 91 14.15 11.17 9.19
C PHE A 91 14.97 11.20 10.49
N LEU A 92 15.59 10.08 10.82
CA LEU A 92 16.42 9.92 12.00
C LEU A 92 17.71 10.75 11.93
N ALA A 93 18.38 10.75 10.77
CA ALA A 93 19.57 11.57 10.54
C ALA A 93 19.27 13.08 10.67
N ALA A 94 18.14 13.53 10.12
CA ALA A 94 17.70 14.93 10.22
C ALA A 94 17.38 15.36 11.66
N ARG A 95 17.12 14.42 12.57
CA ARG A 95 16.76 14.68 13.97
C ARG A 95 17.98 14.86 14.88
N GLY A 96 19.19 14.53 14.43
CA GLY A 96 20.46 14.79 15.15
C GLY A 96 20.71 13.91 16.39
N ASP A 97 21.35 14.48 17.41
CA ASP A 97 21.96 13.82 18.60
C ASP A 97 21.01 13.01 19.51
N HIS A 98 19.73 12.90 19.17
CA HIS A 98 18.75 12.07 19.87
C HIS A 98 18.65 10.64 19.34
N LEU A 99 19.60 10.23 18.50
CA LEU A 99 19.68 8.88 17.98
C LEU A 99 20.50 7.97 18.90
N HIS A 100 19.83 7.02 19.55
CA HIS A 100 20.52 5.91 20.19
C HIS A 100 21.04 4.95 19.10
N LEU A 101 22.27 5.19 18.62
CA LEU A 101 22.90 4.43 17.54
C LEU A 101 22.83 2.91 17.75
N THR A 102 22.99 2.43 18.99
CA THR A 102 22.85 1.01 19.32
C THR A 102 21.46 0.47 19.02
N ASP A 103 20.41 1.19 19.40
CA ASP A 103 19.02 0.80 19.14
C ASP A 103 18.69 0.85 17.66
N TRP A 104 19.27 1.83 16.96
CA TRP A 104 19.16 1.94 15.52
C TRP A 104 19.80 0.74 14.80
N PHE A 105 21.02 0.37 15.18
CA PHE A 105 21.70 -0.81 14.61
C PHE A 105 20.97 -2.11 14.95
N ALA A 106 20.39 -2.22 16.14
CA ALA A 106 19.55 -3.36 16.50
C ALA A 106 18.31 -3.45 15.60
N LEU A 107 17.60 -2.32 15.39
CA LEU A 107 16.47 -2.27 14.45
C LEU A 107 16.89 -2.67 13.04
N GLN A 108 18.00 -2.14 12.54
CA GLN A 108 18.52 -2.43 11.20
C GLN A 108 18.83 -3.93 11.03
N ALA A 109 19.47 -4.55 12.03
CA ALA A 109 19.72 -5.98 12.04
C ALA A 109 18.42 -6.80 11.98
N GLU A 110 17.39 -6.41 12.74
CA GLU A 110 16.08 -7.08 12.69
C GLU A 110 15.33 -6.85 11.37
N LEU A 111 15.43 -5.66 10.77
CA LEU A 111 14.79 -5.34 9.49
C LEU A 111 15.30 -6.24 8.37
N PHE A 112 16.61 -6.41 8.30
CA PHE A 112 17.29 -7.16 7.26
C PHE A 112 17.61 -8.62 7.63
N ALA A 113 17.11 -9.11 8.76
CA ALA A 113 17.14 -10.54 9.07
C ALA A 113 16.31 -11.32 8.04
N ASP A 114 16.80 -12.46 7.58
CA ASP A 114 16.06 -13.38 6.72
C ASP A 114 15.53 -12.76 5.41
N LEU A 115 16.31 -11.87 4.78
CA LEU A 115 15.96 -11.37 3.44
C LEU A 115 15.96 -12.52 2.41
N PRO A 116 14.93 -12.61 1.54
CA PRO A 116 14.95 -13.50 0.38
C PRO A 116 16.12 -13.15 -0.56
N ASP A 117 16.53 -14.09 -1.43
CA ASP A 117 17.47 -13.78 -2.52
C ASP A 117 16.86 -12.64 -3.37
N ALA A 118 17.65 -11.63 -3.72
CA ALA A 118 17.17 -10.49 -4.48
C ALA A 118 16.62 -10.87 -5.87
N ARG A 119 17.03 -12.02 -6.42
CA ARG A 119 16.54 -12.58 -7.68
C ARG A 119 15.29 -13.43 -7.51
N ASP A 120 14.88 -13.67 -6.27
CA ASP A 120 13.64 -14.39 -5.98
C ASP A 120 12.44 -13.53 -6.39
N THR A 121 11.47 -14.21 -7.00
CA THR A 121 10.19 -13.66 -7.42
C THR A 121 9.05 -14.13 -6.49
N ASP A 122 9.34 -14.77 -5.36
CA ASP A 122 8.32 -15.06 -4.34
C ASP A 122 7.83 -13.76 -3.68
N SER A 123 6.69 -13.26 -4.17
CA SER A 123 6.06 -12.04 -3.64
C SER A 123 5.62 -12.22 -2.20
N ALA A 124 5.18 -13.41 -1.81
CA ALA A 124 4.73 -13.69 -0.46
C ALA A 124 5.89 -13.62 0.54
N ALA A 125 7.10 -14.02 0.16
CA ALA A 125 8.29 -13.84 0.99
C ALA A 125 8.60 -12.36 1.21
N TRP A 126 8.60 -11.55 0.15
CA TRP A 126 8.84 -10.11 0.25
C TRP A 126 7.73 -9.37 1.01
N GLN A 127 6.47 -9.79 0.85
CA GLN A 127 5.34 -9.27 1.63
C GLN A 127 5.53 -9.48 3.14
N ARG A 128 5.94 -10.69 3.55
CA ARG A 128 6.20 -11.00 4.97
C ARG A 128 7.30 -10.10 5.55
N VAL A 129 8.40 -9.94 4.81
CA VAL A 129 9.49 -9.04 5.21
C VAL A 129 9.00 -7.60 5.32
N PHE A 130 8.24 -7.10 4.34
CA PHE A 130 7.71 -5.75 4.37
C PHE A 130 6.79 -5.52 5.59
N PHE A 131 5.83 -6.41 5.85
CA PHE A 131 4.93 -6.23 7.00
C PHE A 131 5.64 -6.35 8.34
N ARG A 132 6.60 -7.28 8.47
CA ARG A 132 7.48 -7.33 9.65
C ARG A 132 8.21 -6.01 9.80
N GLY A 133 8.85 -5.52 8.74
CA GLY A 133 9.63 -4.29 8.78
C GLY A 133 8.81 -3.06 9.11
N GLN A 134 7.62 -2.90 8.51
CA GLN A 134 6.68 -1.84 8.88
C GLN A 134 6.33 -1.88 10.36
N ALA A 135 6.00 -3.05 10.91
CA ALA A 135 5.67 -3.18 12.33
C ALA A 135 6.86 -2.84 13.24
N LEU A 136 8.08 -3.22 12.86
CA LEU A 136 9.31 -2.88 13.58
C LEU A 136 9.55 -1.36 13.59
N MET A 137 9.45 -0.72 12.42
CA MET A 137 9.63 0.73 12.27
C MET A 137 8.54 1.54 13.00
N GLU A 138 7.26 1.16 12.84
CA GLU A 138 6.13 1.74 13.57
C GLU A 138 6.40 1.67 15.09
N ARG A 139 6.75 0.48 15.61
CA ARG A 139 7.01 0.29 17.03
C ARG A 139 8.20 1.11 17.52
N PHE A 140 9.30 1.12 16.76
CA PHE A 140 10.50 1.86 17.10
C PHE A 140 10.21 3.36 17.25
N LEU A 141 9.51 3.94 16.27
CA LEU A 141 9.15 5.35 16.26
C LEU A 141 8.19 5.71 17.38
N VAL A 142 7.05 5.02 17.48
CA VAL A 142 6.01 5.34 18.47
C VAL A 142 6.53 5.21 19.89
N THR A 143 7.36 4.20 20.17
CA THR A 143 7.91 3.98 21.52
C THR A 143 8.89 5.08 21.93
N ARG A 144 9.63 5.67 20.99
CA ARG A 144 10.70 6.64 21.29
C ARG A 144 10.27 8.09 21.13
N TYR A 145 9.40 8.35 20.16
CA TYR A 145 9.10 9.70 19.67
C TYR A 145 7.60 9.98 19.56
N GLY A 146 6.75 9.07 20.04
CA GLY A 146 5.30 9.21 20.00
C GLY A 146 4.70 9.02 18.61
N GLU A 147 3.37 8.91 18.54
CA GLU A 147 2.64 8.74 17.28
C GLU A 147 2.76 9.98 16.36
N GLU A 148 2.99 11.16 16.91
CA GLU A 148 3.19 12.41 16.16
C GLU A 148 4.42 12.36 15.23
N SER A 149 5.40 11.50 15.53
CA SER A 149 6.58 11.33 14.70
C SER A 149 6.29 10.69 13.34
N LEU A 150 5.16 10.00 13.19
CA LEU A 150 4.77 9.29 11.99
C LEU A 150 4.58 10.23 10.78
N ALA A 151 4.09 11.46 10.99
CA ALA A 151 3.93 12.44 9.94
C ALA A 151 5.30 12.90 9.39
N GLY A 152 6.28 13.10 10.27
CA GLY A 152 7.65 13.43 9.87
C GLY A 152 8.32 12.28 9.11
N TRP A 153 8.15 11.05 9.57
CA TRP A 153 8.62 9.87 8.85
C TRP A 153 7.94 9.69 7.49
N ALA A 154 6.62 9.91 7.40
CA ALA A 154 5.88 9.91 6.13
C ALA A 154 6.44 10.93 5.14
N GLY A 155 6.78 12.14 5.61
CA GLY A 155 7.44 13.16 4.79
C GLY A 155 8.80 12.72 4.26
N ALA A 156 9.64 12.13 5.10
CA ALA A 156 10.96 11.62 4.68
C ALA A 156 10.84 10.44 3.69
N ASN A 157 9.89 9.53 3.91
CA ASN A 157 9.59 8.45 2.96
C ASN A 157 9.13 9.00 1.61
N ALA A 158 8.34 10.07 1.61
CA ALA A 158 7.84 10.69 0.38
C ALA A 158 8.97 11.32 -0.47
N GLU A 159 10.04 11.80 0.17
CA GLU A 159 11.22 12.31 -0.54
C GLU A 159 12.00 11.18 -1.24
N VAL A 160 12.16 10.04 -0.57
CA VAL A 160 12.72 8.83 -1.21
C VAL A 160 11.80 8.36 -2.34
N HIS A 161 10.50 8.30 -2.08
CA HIS A 161 9.48 7.93 -3.06
C HIS A 161 9.56 8.79 -4.32
N ARG A 162 9.72 10.11 -4.18
CA ARG A 162 9.89 11.04 -5.30
C ARG A 162 11.06 10.67 -6.21
N THR A 163 12.13 10.13 -5.64
CA THR A 163 13.36 9.76 -6.35
C THR A 163 13.24 8.39 -7.04
N VAL A 164 12.56 7.43 -6.42
CA VAL A 164 12.48 6.05 -6.93
C VAL A 164 11.25 5.77 -7.79
N GLU A 165 10.19 6.56 -7.65
CA GLU A 165 8.97 6.42 -8.45
C GLU A 165 9.03 7.31 -9.70
N PRO A 166 9.00 6.72 -10.91
CA PRO A 166 9.08 7.50 -12.14
C PRO A 166 7.82 8.36 -12.36
N ASP A 167 8.02 9.53 -12.96
CA ASP A 167 6.93 10.30 -13.54
C ASP A 167 6.62 9.76 -14.94
N HIS A 168 5.34 9.53 -15.23
CA HIS A 168 4.91 9.01 -16.53
C HIS A 168 4.24 10.09 -17.38
N GLY A 169 4.27 11.34 -16.94
CA GLY A 169 3.74 12.49 -17.66
C GLY A 169 2.21 12.59 -17.66
N ARG A 170 1.53 11.92 -16.71
CA ARG A 170 0.06 11.95 -16.61
C ARG A 170 -0.48 13.00 -15.64
N GLY A 171 0.39 13.87 -15.13
CA GLY A 171 0.03 14.89 -14.15
C GLY A 171 -0.49 14.28 -12.85
N ALA A 172 -1.60 14.81 -12.33
CA ALA A 172 -2.23 14.37 -11.08
C ALA A 172 -2.58 12.87 -11.07
N ALA A 173 -2.75 12.25 -12.25
CA ALA A 173 -3.02 10.83 -12.36
C ALA A 173 -1.82 9.96 -11.94
N ASP A 174 -0.57 10.41 -12.05
CA ASP A 174 0.60 9.61 -11.67
C ASP A 174 0.59 9.13 -10.21
N PRO A 175 0.45 10.00 -9.20
CA PRO A 175 0.35 9.55 -7.81
C PRO A 175 -0.93 8.73 -7.54
N ILE A 176 -2.03 8.96 -8.25
CA ILE A 176 -3.26 8.17 -8.07
C ILE A 176 -3.11 6.75 -8.63
N HIS A 177 -2.51 6.60 -9.82
CA HIS A 177 -2.15 5.31 -10.37
C HIS A 177 -1.16 4.57 -9.46
N ARG A 178 -0.23 5.28 -8.81
CA ARG A 178 0.66 4.68 -7.82
C ARG A 178 -0.09 4.11 -6.61
N ILE A 179 -1.12 4.80 -6.12
CA ILE A 179 -2.01 4.30 -5.05
C ILE A 179 -2.77 3.06 -5.54
N ALA A 180 -3.26 3.06 -6.78
CA ALA A 180 -3.93 1.90 -7.36
C ALA A 180 -3.00 0.68 -7.45
N ARG A 181 -1.73 0.83 -7.86
CA ARG A 181 -0.73 -0.25 -7.82
C ARG A 181 -0.49 -0.76 -6.39
N GLN A 182 -0.51 0.14 -5.40
CA GLN A 182 -0.41 -0.22 -3.99
C GLN A 182 -1.63 -1.01 -3.51
N ALA A 183 -2.84 -0.56 -3.86
CA ALA A 183 -4.08 -1.25 -3.52
C ALA A 183 -4.08 -2.68 -4.09
N GLU A 184 -3.70 -2.84 -5.36
CA GLU A 184 -3.50 -4.15 -5.99
C GLU A 184 -2.46 -5.00 -5.24
N LEU A 185 -1.30 -4.43 -4.90
CA LEU A 185 -0.24 -5.13 -4.16
C LEU A 185 -0.74 -5.71 -2.84
N TYR A 186 -1.61 -4.98 -2.14
CA TYR A 186 -2.21 -5.42 -0.89
C TYR A 186 -3.39 -6.38 -1.07
N GLY A 187 -3.89 -6.58 -2.30
CA GLY A 187 -5.11 -7.33 -2.59
C GLY A 187 -6.39 -6.58 -2.19
N SER A 188 -6.38 -5.26 -2.28
CA SER A 188 -7.54 -4.39 -2.01
C SER A 188 -8.39 -4.20 -3.27
N ASP A 189 -9.70 -4.04 -3.10
CA ASP A 189 -10.59 -3.68 -4.21
C ASP A 189 -10.60 -2.17 -4.41
N TYR A 190 -10.53 -1.72 -5.67
CA TYR A 190 -10.52 -0.30 -6.02
C TYR A 190 -11.09 -0.01 -7.41
N GLU A 191 -11.50 1.24 -7.60
CA GLU A 191 -12.12 1.77 -8.81
C GLU A 191 -11.68 3.22 -9.03
N PHE A 192 -11.32 3.56 -10.26
CA PHE A 192 -11.12 4.95 -10.67
C PHE A 192 -12.47 5.64 -10.82
N ASP A 193 -12.57 6.90 -10.38
CA ASP A 193 -13.83 7.64 -10.43
C ASP A 193 -14.32 7.78 -11.88
N SER A 194 -15.54 7.31 -12.17
CA SER A 194 -16.14 7.41 -13.50
C SER A 194 -16.69 8.78 -13.80
N ASP A 195 -17.07 9.52 -12.77
CA ASP A 195 -17.91 10.71 -12.88
C ASP A 195 -17.05 11.98 -12.97
N ALA A 196 -15.79 11.90 -12.55
CA ALA A 196 -14.77 12.92 -12.72
C ALA A 196 -13.58 12.32 -13.51
N PRO A 197 -13.55 12.44 -14.85
CA PRO A 197 -12.48 11.87 -15.65
C PRO A 197 -11.13 12.50 -15.27
N GLU A 198 -10.09 11.67 -15.34
CA GLU A 198 -8.72 12.10 -15.08
C GLU A 198 -8.31 13.23 -16.03
N SER A 199 -7.60 14.19 -15.47
CA SER A 199 -6.96 15.29 -16.17
C SER A 199 -5.58 15.53 -15.57
N PRO A 200 -4.70 16.27 -16.26
CA PRO A 200 -3.40 16.65 -15.69
C PRO A 200 -3.50 17.34 -14.32
N ASP A 201 -4.63 17.99 -14.05
CA ASP A 201 -4.86 18.79 -12.84
C ASP A 201 -5.71 18.09 -11.78
N HIS A 202 -6.32 16.95 -12.11
CA HIS A 202 -7.19 16.22 -11.18
C HIS A 202 -7.23 14.73 -11.50
N ALA A 203 -7.06 13.89 -10.48
CA ALA A 203 -7.34 12.47 -10.56
C ALA A 203 -7.88 11.94 -9.23
N ALA A 204 -8.69 10.89 -9.29
CA ALA A 204 -9.32 10.30 -8.12
C ALA A 204 -9.43 8.78 -8.21
N LEU A 205 -9.28 8.12 -7.06
CA LEU A 205 -9.43 6.68 -6.88
C LEU A 205 -10.25 6.40 -5.63
N THR A 206 -11.13 5.41 -5.71
CA THR A 206 -11.82 4.82 -4.55
C THR A 206 -11.28 3.41 -4.29
N ILE A 207 -10.74 3.18 -3.11
CA ILE A 207 -10.54 1.84 -2.55
C ILE A 207 -11.85 1.44 -1.86
N THR A 208 -12.57 0.49 -2.45
CA THR A 208 -13.89 0.02 -1.98
C THR A 208 -13.78 -1.03 -0.88
N HIS A 209 -12.65 -1.74 -0.82
CA HIS A 209 -12.31 -2.69 0.24
C HIS A 209 -10.81 -2.67 0.53
N CYS A 210 -10.42 -2.36 1.77
CA CYS A 210 -9.01 -2.25 2.19
C CYS A 210 -8.52 -3.54 2.84
N ALA A 211 -7.72 -4.32 2.12
CA ALA A 211 -7.19 -5.59 2.63
C ALA A 211 -6.18 -5.42 3.79
N ILE A 212 -5.52 -4.25 3.90
CA ILE A 212 -4.67 -3.93 5.06
C ILE A 212 -5.52 -3.86 6.33
N TRP A 213 -6.73 -3.30 6.24
CA TRP A 213 -7.67 -3.25 7.36
C TRP A 213 -7.99 -4.66 7.84
N ASP A 214 -8.42 -5.53 6.92
CA ASP A 214 -8.73 -6.93 7.19
C ASP A 214 -7.57 -7.70 7.81
N TYR A 215 -6.36 -7.48 7.30
CA TYR A 215 -5.14 -8.06 7.84
C TYR A 215 -4.92 -7.65 9.30
N ARG A 216 -5.03 -6.35 9.62
CA ARG A 216 -4.85 -5.86 11.00
C ARG A 216 -5.99 -6.31 11.92
N GLU A 217 -7.24 -6.35 11.46
CA GLU A 217 -8.35 -6.88 12.24
C GLU A 217 -8.19 -8.37 12.54
N ARG A 218 -7.67 -9.14 11.58
CA ARG A 218 -7.32 -10.55 11.81
C ARG A 218 -6.23 -10.67 12.86
N ALA A 219 -5.17 -9.88 12.77
CA ALA A 219 -4.09 -9.87 13.75
C ALA A 219 -4.57 -9.51 15.16
N ARG A 220 -5.42 -8.48 15.32
CA ARG A 220 -6.03 -8.13 16.63
C ARG A 220 -6.85 -9.28 17.20
N ARG A 221 -7.69 -9.91 16.38
CA ARG A 221 -8.51 -11.08 16.81
C ARG A 221 -7.66 -12.27 17.21
N SER A 222 -6.47 -12.42 16.62
CA SER A 222 -5.48 -13.43 17.00
C SER A 222 -4.62 -13.03 18.21
N GLY A 223 -4.92 -11.91 18.89
CA GLY A 223 -4.20 -11.47 20.09
C GLY A 223 -2.88 -10.74 19.82
N VAL A 224 -2.58 -10.39 18.56
CA VAL A 224 -1.38 -9.61 18.23
C VAL A 224 -1.57 -8.18 18.73
N ARG A 225 -0.63 -7.71 19.56
CA ARG A 225 -0.58 -6.31 19.96
C ARG A 225 -0.11 -5.44 18.79
N LEU A 226 -1.02 -4.61 18.27
CA LEU A 226 -0.70 -3.64 17.24
C LEU A 226 -0.20 -2.34 17.87
N THR A 227 0.78 -1.71 17.23
CA THR A 227 1.31 -0.40 17.66
C THR A 227 0.23 0.68 17.50
N LEU A 228 -0.38 0.75 16.32
CA LEU A 228 -1.41 1.75 16.01
C LEU A 228 -2.81 1.20 16.21
N ALA A 229 -3.69 2.03 16.77
CA ALA A 229 -5.11 1.71 16.95
C ALA A 229 -5.83 1.48 15.61
N SER A 230 -5.45 2.21 14.57
CA SER A 230 -6.01 2.10 13.21
C SER A 230 -4.89 2.01 12.16
N PRO A 231 -5.02 1.13 11.12
CA PRO A 231 -4.12 1.18 9.97
C PRO A 231 -4.11 2.54 9.28
N CYS A 232 -5.25 3.25 9.31
CA CYS A 232 -5.42 4.50 8.59
C CYS A 232 -4.49 5.60 9.13
N THR A 233 -4.14 5.58 10.43
CA THR A 233 -3.32 6.60 11.09
C THR A 233 -2.04 6.90 10.31
N TYR A 234 -1.29 5.86 9.91
CA TYR A 234 -0.08 6.05 9.13
C TYR A 234 -0.33 6.10 7.62
N CYS A 235 -1.28 5.29 7.11
CA CYS A 235 -1.54 5.23 5.68
C CYS A 235 -1.99 6.59 5.12
N THR A 236 -2.81 7.35 5.85
CA THR A 236 -3.26 8.66 5.38
C THR A 236 -2.14 9.69 5.32
N GLU A 237 -1.23 9.67 6.30
CA GLU A 237 -0.04 10.53 6.29
C GLU A 237 0.90 10.17 5.14
N ALA A 238 1.22 8.89 4.98
CA ALA A 238 2.12 8.39 3.95
C ALA A 238 1.63 8.69 2.53
N LEU A 239 0.36 8.39 2.23
CA LEU A 239 -0.19 8.63 0.89
C LEU A 239 -0.35 10.13 0.61
N SER A 240 -0.76 10.93 1.61
CA SER A 240 -0.82 12.39 1.45
C SER A 240 0.57 12.98 1.21
N ALA A 241 1.60 12.50 1.92
CA ALA A 241 2.97 12.94 1.72
C ALA A 241 3.50 12.60 0.32
N ASN A 242 3.23 11.39 -0.18
CA ASN A 242 3.61 10.99 -1.54
C ASN A 242 2.99 11.89 -2.63
N ILE A 243 1.68 12.19 -2.51
CA ILE A 243 1.01 13.11 -3.44
C ILE A 243 1.64 14.51 -3.37
N ARG A 244 1.93 15.03 -2.18
CA ARG A 244 2.59 16.34 -2.00
C ARG A 244 4.00 16.37 -2.58
N ALA A 245 4.77 15.29 -2.42
CA ALA A 245 6.12 15.19 -2.96
C ALA A 245 6.14 15.21 -4.50
N LYS A 246 5.04 14.80 -5.14
CA LYS A 246 4.82 14.94 -6.58
C LYS A 246 4.24 16.31 -6.99
N GLY A 247 4.09 17.25 -6.05
CA GLY A 247 3.65 18.62 -6.33
C GLY A 247 2.13 18.83 -6.32
N TYR A 248 1.35 17.84 -5.89
CA TYR A 248 -0.11 17.89 -5.89
C TYR A 248 -0.69 18.08 -4.49
N ARG A 249 -1.91 18.61 -4.41
CA ARG A 249 -2.66 18.72 -3.17
C ARG A 249 -3.43 17.41 -2.94
N PRO A 250 -3.16 16.67 -1.85
CA PRO A 250 -3.93 15.48 -1.51
C PRO A 250 -5.26 15.84 -0.85
N SER A 251 -6.26 15.02 -1.14
CA SER A 251 -7.54 14.99 -0.46
C SER A 251 -7.89 13.51 -0.22
N HIS A 252 -8.44 13.19 0.96
CA HIS A 252 -8.93 11.84 1.22
C HIS A 252 -10.15 11.82 2.12
N ARG A 253 -10.96 10.77 1.96
CA ARG A 253 -12.11 10.49 2.82
C ARG A 253 -12.13 9.02 3.19
N LEU A 254 -12.13 8.70 4.48
CA LEU A 254 -12.34 7.34 4.96
C LEU A 254 -13.80 6.93 4.71
N ARG A 255 -14.01 5.67 4.34
CA ARG A 255 -15.32 5.13 4.01
C ARG A 255 -15.55 3.82 4.76
N SER A 256 -16.80 3.60 5.11
CA SER A 256 -17.32 2.31 5.54
C SER A 256 -18.53 2.02 4.67
N GLY A 257 -18.57 0.85 4.03
CA GLY A 257 -19.65 0.46 3.13
C GLY A 257 -19.96 -1.03 3.21
N PRO A 258 -20.88 -1.52 2.37
CA PRO A 258 -21.29 -2.93 2.36
C PRO A 258 -20.13 -3.90 2.10
N THR A 259 -19.12 -3.46 1.37
CA THR A 259 -17.89 -4.21 1.06
C THR A 259 -16.80 -4.07 2.14
N GLY A 260 -17.06 -3.35 3.23
CA GLY A 260 -16.13 -3.16 4.34
C GLY A 260 -15.54 -1.76 4.41
N HIS A 261 -14.34 -1.67 5.01
CA HIS A 261 -13.62 -0.41 5.17
C HIS A 261 -12.88 -0.04 3.88
N GLY A 262 -12.94 1.23 3.51
CA GLY A 262 -12.32 1.75 2.30
C GLY A 262 -11.89 3.20 2.46
N CYS A 263 -11.41 3.80 1.38
CA CYS A 263 -11.06 5.22 1.34
C CYS A 263 -11.14 5.76 -0.09
N ARG A 264 -11.39 7.05 -0.21
CA ARG A 264 -11.29 7.78 -1.47
C ARG A 264 -10.07 8.71 -1.41
N TRP A 265 -9.31 8.74 -2.48
CA TRP A 265 -8.11 9.56 -2.67
C TRP A 265 -8.28 10.44 -3.89
N GLU A 266 -7.87 11.69 -3.75
CA GLU A 266 -7.90 12.72 -4.78
C GLU A 266 -6.55 13.43 -4.78
N ALA A 267 -6.05 13.75 -5.97
CA ALA A 267 -4.90 14.59 -6.20
C ALA A 267 -5.33 15.75 -7.11
N ASP A 268 -5.13 16.98 -6.65
CA ASP A 268 -5.41 18.19 -7.41
C ASP A 268 -4.12 18.96 -7.69
N ALA A 269 -4.04 19.64 -8.82
CA ALA A 269 -3.02 20.65 -9.06
C ALA A 269 -3.05 21.70 -7.93
N PRO A 270 -1.89 22.27 -7.56
CA PRO A 270 -1.87 23.39 -6.63
C PRO A 270 -2.68 24.53 -7.23
N VAL A 271 -3.50 25.21 -6.41
CA VAL A 271 -4.21 26.41 -6.87
C VAL A 271 -3.12 27.40 -7.29
N GLY A 272 -3.08 27.72 -8.59
CA GLY A 272 -2.09 28.63 -9.13
C GLY A 272 -2.08 29.91 -8.30
N ASP A 273 -0.89 30.35 -7.90
CA ASP A 273 -0.70 31.72 -7.48
C ASP A 273 -1.12 32.57 -8.68
N VAL A 274 -2.32 33.14 -8.61
CA VAL A 274 -2.79 34.13 -9.58
C VAL A 274 -1.82 35.27 -9.42
N THR A 275 -0.75 35.25 -10.21
CA THR A 275 0.10 36.41 -10.41
C THR A 275 -0.81 37.42 -11.10
N LEU A 276 -1.47 38.24 -10.30
CA LEU A 276 -2.23 39.38 -10.80
C LEU A 276 -1.26 40.16 -11.68
N PRO A 277 -1.61 40.46 -12.94
CA PRO A 277 -0.77 41.32 -13.75
C PRO A 277 -0.60 42.62 -12.97
N VAL A 278 0.65 42.93 -12.62
CA VAL A 278 1.03 44.25 -12.11
C VAL A 278 0.66 45.21 -13.21
N ASN A 279 -0.49 45.85 -13.08
CA ASN A 279 -0.89 46.94 -13.96
C ASN A 279 0.23 47.98 -13.90
N ALA A 280 0.88 48.19 -15.04
CA ALA A 280 1.80 49.27 -15.27
C ALA A 280 1.10 50.59 -14.92
N ARG A 281 1.48 51.17 -13.77
CA ARG A 281 1.25 52.59 -13.49
C ARG A 281 2.38 53.36 -14.15
N GLU A 282 2.21 53.72 -15.41
CA GLU A 282 2.85 54.90 -16.00
C GLU A 282 1.89 55.53 -17.03
N ALA A 283 1.18 56.56 -16.56
CA ALA A 283 0.69 57.70 -17.34
C ALA A 283 0.39 58.84 -16.37
#